data_AF-A0A1D2MAI1-F1
#
_entry.id   AF-A0A1D2MAI1-F1
#
_cell.length_a   1.000
_cell.length_b   1.000
_cell.length_c   1.000
_cell.angle_alpha   90.00
_cell.angle_beta   90.00
_cell.angle_gamma   90.00
#
_symmetry.space_group_name_H-M   'P 1'
#
loop_
_entity.id
_entity.type
_entity.pdbx_description
1 polymer ?
#
loop_
_entity_poly.entity_id
_entity_poly.type
_entity_poly.pdbx_seq_one_letter_code
_entity_poly.pdbx_strand_id
1 'polypeptide(L)'
;MAFNPCPCVPIEGSVKGFAFFDGHFKKQVVGILRIIWGTTLLVFVSLEPADHPHLHHLKVAAIVILSFFLVFTLSEIGLAVLLFSGVKNRSSSKCSLWLVVTGIIVGFSILTAISRQLVNGDTELVLLGMVIWILFKIYESLVVYAFIQGVNGGNKGSGVVYPNSDTRLLEPSNPQPPPQ
;
A
#
# COMPACT_ATOMS: atom_id res chain seq x y z
N MET A 1 -14.89 -26.98 1.20
CA MET A 1 -14.60 -26.73 2.63
C MET A 1 -14.32 -25.25 2.77
N ALA A 2 -15.23 -24.50 3.41
CA ALA A 2 -15.08 -23.06 3.59
C ALA A 2 -14.12 -22.83 4.77
N PHE A 3 -12.94 -22.27 4.50
CA PHE A 3 -12.15 -21.66 5.56
C PHE A 3 -12.97 -20.50 6.12
N ASN A 4 -13.38 -20.61 7.38
CA ASN A 4 -14.00 -19.52 8.13
C ASN A 4 -12.90 -18.90 9.00
N PRO A 5 -12.14 -17.90 8.50
CA PRO A 5 -11.15 -17.21 9.30
C PRO A 5 -11.90 -16.27 10.24
N CYS A 6 -12.26 -16.76 11.44
CA CYS A 6 -12.58 -15.88 12.55
C CYS A 6 -11.27 -15.40 13.17
N PRO A 7 -10.84 -14.14 12.99
CA PRO A 7 -9.69 -13.61 13.69
C PRO A 7 -10.19 -13.10 15.04
N CYS A 8 -10.03 -13.89 16.10
CA CYS A 8 -10.49 -13.55 17.46
C CYS A 8 -9.56 -12.58 18.21
N VAL A 9 -8.80 -11.75 17.49
CA VAL A 9 -7.94 -10.72 18.08
C VAL A 9 -8.46 -9.38 17.58
N PRO A 10 -8.53 -8.30 18.40
CA PRO A 10 -8.84 -6.95 17.91
C PRO A 10 -7.69 -6.44 17.02
N ILE A 11 -7.62 -7.00 15.80
CA ILE A 11 -6.72 -6.68 14.69
C ILE A 11 -6.98 -5.25 14.19
N GLU A 12 -8.14 -4.68 14.52
CA GLU A 12 -8.54 -3.35 14.04
C GLU A 12 -7.69 -2.20 14.58
N GLY A 13 -7.06 -2.29 15.75
CA GLY A 13 -6.25 -1.19 16.27
C GLY A 13 -4.81 -1.23 15.75
N SER A 14 -4.12 -2.33 16.04
CA SER A 14 -2.67 -2.41 15.88
C SER A 14 -2.22 -2.76 14.45
N VAL A 15 -3.03 -3.50 13.68
CA VAL A 15 -2.69 -3.84 12.28
C VAL A 15 -3.04 -2.69 11.33
N LYS A 16 -4.11 -1.93 11.61
CA LYS A 16 -4.45 -0.71 10.85
C LYS A 16 -3.37 0.37 10.98
N GLY A 17 -2.72 0.48 12.14
CA GLY A 17 -1.59 1.40 12.33
C GLY A 17 -0.30 0.89 11.68
N PHE A 18 0.06 -0.37 11.95
CA PHE A 18 1.35 -0.93 11.54
C PHE A 18 1.45 -1.17 10.02
N ALA A 19 0.38 -1.65 9.38
CA ALA A 19 0.37 -1.83 7.92
C ALA A 19 0.40 -0.50 7.17
N PHE A 20 -0.20 0.55 7.74
CA PHE A 20 -0.27 1.87 7.11
C PHE A 20 1.02 2.69 7.32
N PHE A 21 1.62 2.62 8.51
CA PHE A 21 2.84 3.36 8.83
C PHE A 21 4.12 2.61 8.40
N ASP A 22 4.29 1.33 8.72
CA ASP A 22 5.58 0.68 8.52
C ASP A 22 5.84 0.31 7.05
N GLY A 23 4.79 -0.08 6.32
CA GLY A 23 4.87 -0.41 4.90
C GLY A 23 4.83 0.81 3.98
N HIS A 24 3.87 1.72 4.23
CA HIS A 24 3.56 2.81 3.30
C HIS A 24 4.42 4.05 3.56
N PHE A 25 4.60 4.44 4.82
CA PHE A 25 5.41 5.62 5.18
C PHE A 25 6.89 5.37 4.89
N LYS A 26 7.41 4.20 5.28
CA LYS A 26 8.81 3.85 5.03
C LYS A 26 9.13 3.77 3.54
N LYS A 27 8.24 3.19 2.72
CA LYS A 27 8.38 3.18 1.25
C LYS A 27 8.27 4.58 0.65
N GLN A 28 7.31 5.40 1.07
CA GLN A 28 7.19 6.78 0.56
C GLN A 28 8.39 7.65 0.96
N VAL A 29 8.85 7.57 2.20
CA VAL A 29 10.03 8.32 2.67
C VAL A 29 11.26 7.90 1.87
N VAL A 30 11.47 6.59 1.65
CA VAL A 30 12.58 6.10 0.81
C VAL A 30 12.41 6.54 -0.65
N GLY A 31 11.20 6.55 -1.19
CA GLY A 31 10.91 7.01 -2.55
C GLY A 31 11.21 8.49 -2.74
N ILE A 32 10.72 9.35 -1.83
CA ILE A 32 11.00 10.79 -1.83
C ILE A 32 12.51 11.02 -1.68
N LEU A 33 13.17 10.30 -0.77
CA LEU A 33 14.62 10.40 -0.59
C LEU A 33 15.39 10.02 -1.87
N ARG A 34 14.95 8.99 -2.60
CA ARG A 34 15.54 8.61 -3.89
C ARG A 34 15.33 9.68 -4.96
N ILE A 35 14.16 10.32 -5.01
CA ILE A 35 13.91 11.44 -5.93
C ILE A 35 14.87 12.58 -5.61
N ILE A 36 14.94 12.99 -4.34
CA ILE A 36 15.84 14.08 -3.89
C ILE A 36 17.28 13.75 -4.28
N TRP A 37 17.75 12.54 -3.96
CA TRP A 37 19.10 12.10 -4.32
C TRP A 37 19.33 12.11 -5.84
N GLY A 38 18.37 11.60 -6.62
CA GLY A 38 18.42 11.59 -8.08
C GLY A 38 18.45 12.99 -8.68
N THR A 39 17.62 13.92 -8.18
CA THR A 39 17.63 15.33 -8.59
C THR A 39 18.96 16.00 -8.25
N THR A 40 19.50 15.74 -7.07
CA THR A 40 20.79 16.29 -6.65
C THR A 40 21.91 15.82 -7.57
N LEU A 41 21.98 14.52 -7.86
CA LEU A 41 22.94 13.97 -8.84
C LEU A 41 22.76 14.59 -10.23
N LEU A 42 21.52 14.79 -10.68
CA LEU A 42 21.23 15.41 -11.97
C LEU A 42 21.72 16.86 -12.04
N VAL A 43 21.56 17.62 -10.95
CA VAL A 43 22.06 19.00 -10.84
C VAL A 43 23.59 19.01 -10.89
N PHE A 44 24.26 18.11 -10.14
CA PHE A 44 25.72 17.97 -10.19
C PHE A 44 26.22 17.65 -11.61
N VAL A 45 25.60 16.69 -12.30
CA VAL A 45 25.94 16.37 -13.70
C VAL A 45 25.65 17.54 -14.65
N SER A 46 24.63 18.35 -14.36
CA SER A 46 24.28 19.52 -15.19
C SER A 46 25.27 20.67 -15.05
N LEU A 47 25.93 20.80 -13.89
CA LEU A 47 26.95 21.81 -13.62
C LEU A 47 28.30 21.51 -14.30
N GLU A 48 28.50 20.28 -14.78
CA GLU A 48 29.72 19.91 -15.49
C GLU A 48 29.71 20.45 -16.94
N PRO A 49 30.77 21.19 -17.36
CA PRO A 49 30.81 21.87 -18.66
C PRO A 49 30.68 20.89 -19.82
N ALA A 50 29.88 21.27 -20.81
CA ALA A 50 29.38 20.40 -21.88
C ALA A 50 30.38 20.18 -23.03
N ASP A 51 31.67 20.07 -22.75
CA ASP A 51 32.70 19.96 -23.79
C ASP A 51 32.72 18.57 -24.47
N HIS A 52 31.89 17.62 -24.05
CA HIS A 52 31.84 16.26 -24.60
C HIS A 52 30.45 15.92 -25.16
N PRO A 53 30.33 15.62 -26.48
CA PRO A 53 29.04 15.33 -27.12
C PRO A 53 28.33 14.08 -26.55
N HIS A 54 29.10 13.12 -26.01
CA HIS A 54 28.53 11.97 -25.29
C HIS A 54 27.78 12.35 -24.00
N LEU A 55 28.16 13.45 -23.35
CA LEU A 55 27.55 13.93 -22.12
C LEU A 55 26.11 14.42 -22.36
N HIS A 56 25.82 14.96 -23.55
CA HIS A 56 24.51 15.48 -23.90
C HIS A 56 23.45 14.36 -23.97
N HIS A 57 23.75 13.23 -24.60
CA HIS A 57 22.84 12.09 -24.66
C HIS A 57 22.55 11.50 -23.28
N LEU A 58 23.57 11.46 -22.41
CA LEU A 58 23.44 10.95 -21.05
C LEU A 58 22.55 11.87 -20.18
N LYS A 59 22.72 13.20 -20.32
CA LYS A 59 21.85 14.21 -19.68
C LYS A 59 20.39 14.05 -20.11
N VAL A 60 20.13 13.92 -21.41
CA VAL A 60 18.77 13.73 -21.93
C VAL A 60 18.15 12.43 -21.42
N ALA A 61 18.88 11.32 -21.47
CA ALA A 61 18.40 10.03 -20.96
C ALA A 61 18.10 10.10 -19.45
N ALA A 62 18.96 10.75 -18.67
CA ALA A 62 18.76 10.93 -17.24
C ALA A 62 17.52 11.78 -16.92
N ILE A 63 17.30 12.87 -17.67
CA ILE A 63 16.09 13.71 -17.53
C ILE A 63 14.82 12.90 -17.83
N VAL A 64 14.82 12.13 -18.91
CA VAL A 64 13.67 11.28 -19.28
C VAL A 64 13.39 10.26 -18.20
N ILE A 65 14.41 9.54 -17.73
CA ILE A 65 14.28 8.56 -16.65
C ILE A 65 13.74 9.22 -15.37
N LEU A 66 14.31 10.36 -14.98
CA LEU A 66 13.88 11.09 -13.79
C LEU A 66 12.42 11.56 -13.90
N SER A 67 12.01 12.08 -15.07
CA SER A 67 10.63 12.50 -15.32
C SER A 67 9.65 11.35 -15.20
N PHE A 68 10.01 10.17 -15.72
CA PHE A 68 9.21 8.96 -15.60
C PHE A 68 9.07 8.51 -14.14
N PHE A 69 10.18 8.49 -13.39
CA PHE A 69 10.16 8.18 -11.96
C PHE A 69 9.29 9.17 -11.17
N LEU A 70 9.36 10.46 -11.49
CA LEU A 70 8.57 11.49 -10.82
C LEU A 70 7.07 11.27 -11.06
N VAL A 71 6.66 11.05 -12.30
CA VAL A 71 5.25 10.76 -12.65
C VAL A 71 4.79 9.47 -11.95
N PHE A 72 5.64 8.44 -11.93
CA PHE A 72 5.33 7.19 -11.26
C PHE A 72 5.11 7.40 -9.75
N THR A 73 6.01 8.11 -9.07
CA THR A 73 5.85 8.39 -7.64
C THR A 73 4.63 9.26 -7.34
N LEU A 74 4.35 10.28 -8.16
CA LEU A 74 3.11 11.06 -8.01
C LEU A 74 1.86 10.18 -8.15
N SER A 75 1.87 9.22 -9.08
CA SER A 75 0.78 8.27 -9.24
C SER A 75 0.60 7.36 -8.02
N GLU A 76 1.70 6.90 -7.41
CA GLU A 76 1.65 6.08 -6.18
C GLU A 76 1.11 6.87 -4.99
N ILE A 77 1.49 8.15 -4.86
CA ILE A 77 0.93 9.05 -3.84
C ILE A 77 -0.56 9.26 -4.08
N GLY A 78 -0.96 9.49 -5.33
CA GLY A 78 -2.37 9.59 -5.72
C GLY A 78 -3.17 8.34 -5.35
N LEU A 79 -2.63 7.15 -5.61
CA LEU A 79 -3.22 5.88 -5.19
C LEU A 79 -3.36 5.80 -3.66
N ALA A 80 -2.32 6.18 -2.92
CA ALA A 80 -2.34 6.17 -1.45
C ALA A 80 -3.45 7.08 -0.90
N VAL A 81 -3.58 8.29 -1.44
CA VAL A 81 -4.64 9.25 -1.07
C VAL A 81 -6.01 8.69 -1.42
N LEU A 82 -6.15 8.02 -2.57
CA LEU A 82 -7.40 7.40 -3.00
C LEU A 82 -7.82 6.27 -2.05
N LEU A 83 -6.88 5.41 -1.66
CA LEU A 83 -7.10 4.37 -0.66
C LEU A 83 -7.52 4.98 0.68
N PHE A 84 -6.77 5.98 1.17
CA PHE A 84 -7.07 6.64 2.43
C PHE A 84 -8.46 7.31 2.42
N SER A 85 -8.80 7.98 1.31
CA SER A 85 -10.13 8.56 1.09
C SER A 85 -11.22 7.49 1.05
N GLY A 86 -10.94 6.33 0.45
CA GLY A 86 -11.85 5.18 0.40
C GLY A 86 -12.13 4.60 1.79
N VAL A 87 -11.07 4.39 2.59
CA VAL A 87 -11.17 3.89 3.97
C VAL A 87 -11.89 4.89 4.87
N LYS A 88 -11.51 6.18 4.83
CA LYS A 88 -12.12 7.24 5.64
C LYS A 88 -13.62 7.41 5.36
N ASN A 89 -14.01 7.38 4.09
CA ASN A 89 -15.41 7.55 3.69
C ASN A 89 -16.19 6.24 3.62
N ARG A 90 -15.60 5.11 4.01
CA ARG A 90 -16.15 3.74 3.83
C ARG A 90 -16.72 3.52 2.41
N SER A 91 -16.08 4.09 1.39
CA SER A 91 -16.55 4.02 0.02
C SER A 91 -15.94 2.82 -0.69
N SER A 92 -16.74 1.76 -0.89
CA SER A 92 -16.28 0.54 -1.55
C SER A 92 -15.88 0.76 -3.02
N SER A 93 -16.51 1.70 -3.72
CA SER A 93 -16.16 2.07 -5.10
C SER A 93 -14.72 2.57 -5.23
N LYS A 94 -14.28 3.47 -4.33
CA LYS A 94 -12.90 4.01 -4.33
C LYS A 94 -11.88 2.92 -4.01
N CYS A 95 -12.14 2.09 -2.99
CA CYS A 95 -11.24 0.99 -2.67
C CYS A 95 -11.18 -0.06 -3.78
N SER A 96 -12.29 -0.33 -4.48
CA SER A 96 -12.32 -1.23 -5.63
C SER A 96 -11.53 -0.66 -6.82
N LEU A 97 -11.65 0.64 -7.10
CA LEU A 97 -10.84 1.28 -8.14
C LEU A 97 -9.35 1.18 -7.82
N TRP A 98 -8.96 1.39 -6.56
CA TRP A 98 -7.59 1.23 -6.12
C TRP A 98 -7.05 -0.20 -6.37
N LEU A 99 -7.85 -1.23 -6.06
CA LEU A 99 -7.48 -2.62 -6.31
C LEU A 99 -7.26 -2.91 -7.80
N VAL A 100 -8.15 -2.41 -8.65
CA VAL A 100 -8.03 -2.59 -10.11
C VAL A 100 -6.75 -1.95 -10.62
N VAL A 101 -6.47 -0.70 -10.25
CA VAL A 101 -5.27 0.00 -10.71
C VAL A 101 -4.01 -0.67 -10.17
N THR A 102 -4.00 -1.07 -8.90
CA THR A 102 -2.86 -1.78 -8.29
C THR A 102 -2.63 -3.14 -8.95
N GLY A 103 -3.69 -3.89 -9.25
CA GLY A 103 -3.61 -5.16 -9.96
C GLY A 103 -2.98 -5.01 -11.35
N ILE A 104 -3.35 -3.97 -12.10
CA ILE A 104 -2.74 -3.66 -13.40
C ILE A 104 -1.24 -3.37 -13.24
N ILE A 105 -0.85 -2.53 -12.28
CA ILE A 105 0.56 -2.19 -12.01
C ILE A 105 1.38 -3.42 -11.63
N VAL A 106 0.82 -4.30 -10.78
CA VAL A 106 1.47 -5.56 -10.38
C VAL A 106 1.62 -6.49 -11.60
N GLY A 107 0.58 -6.60 -12.44
CA GLY A 107 0.64 -7.39 -13.68
C GLY A 107 1.74 -6.91 -14.63
N PHE A 108 1.83 -5.60 -14.87
CA PHE A 108 2.91 -5.01 -15.68
C PHE A 108 4.29 -5.22 -15.06
N SER A 109 4.40 -5.15 -13.73
CA SER A 109 5.65 -5.41 -13.01
C SER A 109 6.12 -6.85 -13.19
N ILE A 110 5.20 -7.82 -13.12
CA ILE A 110 5.51 -9.24 -13.35
C ILE A 110 5.97 -9.47 -14.79
N LEU A 111 5.25 -8.92 -15.78
CA LEU A 111 5.64 -9.01 -17.19
C LEU A 111 7.03 -8.45 -17.43
N THR A 112 7.33 -7.30 -16.81
CA THR A 112 8.64 -6.64 -16.91
C THR A 112 9.74 -7.47 -16.25
N ALA A 113 9.46 -8.11 -15.10
CA ALA A 113 10.41 -9.00 -14.43
C ALA A 113 10.74 -10.21 -15.31
N ILE A 114 9.72 -10.84 -15.89
CA ILE A 114 9.89 -11.99 -16.80
C ILE A 114 10.67 -11.57 -18.04
N SER A 115 10.33 -10.45 -18.68
CA SER A 115 11.05 -9.99 -19.88
C SER A 115 12.53 -9.72 -19.60
N ARG A 116 12.83 -9.14 -18.44
CA ARG A 116 14.22 -8.88 -18.03
C ARG A 116 14.99 -10.15 -17.76
N GLN A 117 14.37 -11.12 -17.08
CA GLN A 117 14.99 -12.42 -16.85
C GLN A 117 15.30 -13.16 -18.16
N LEU A 118 14.39 -13.09 -19.14
CA LEU A 118 14.56 -13.73 -20.45
C LEU A 118 15.63 -13.06 -21.33
N VAL A 119 15.76 -11.73 -21.27
CA VAL A 119 16.65 -10.97 -22.17
C VAL A 119 18.05 -10.78 -21.60
N ASN A 120 18.16 -10.46 -20.30
CA ASN A 120 19.42 -10.02 -19.71
C ASN A 120 20.04 -11.03 -18.74
N GLY A 121 19.33 -12.09 -18.35
CA GLY A 121 19.79 -12.98 -17.28
C GLY A 121 20.08 -12.20 -15.99
N ASP A 122 19.19 -11.26 -15.64
CA ASP A 122 19.36 -10.33 -14.51
C ASP A 122 19.78 -11.06 -13.21
N THR A 123 20.58 -10.38 -12.40
CA THR A 123 21.16 -10.90 -11.14
C THR A 123 20.08 -11.37 -10.17
N GLU A 124 20.31 -12.54 -9.55
CA GLU A 124 19.38 -13.20 -8.61
C GLU A 124 18.88 -12.27 -7.49
N LEU A 125 19.71 -11.31 -7.07
CA LEU A 125 19.36 -10.32 -6.04
C LEU A 125 18.24 -9.36 -6.48
N VAL A 126 18.26 -8.90 -7.73
CA VAL A 126 17.23 -8.01 -8.28
C VAL A 126 15.91 -8.77 -8.43
N LEU A 127 15.99 -10.01 -8.91
CA LEU A 127 14.83 -10.89 -9.03
C LEU A 127 14.21 -11.18 -7.66
N LEU A 128 15.02 -11.52 -6.65
CA LEU A 128 14.56 -11.75 -5.28
C LEU A 128 13.86 -10.53 -4.70
N GLY A 129 14.43 -9.34 -4.90
CA GLY A 129 13.83 -8.08 -4.48
C GLY A 129 12.46 -7.82 -5.14
N MET A 130 12.35 -8.10 -6.44
CA MET A 130 11.09 -7.97 -7.18
C MET A 130 10.03 -8.98 -6.69
N VAL A 131 10.41 -10.22 -6.42
CA VAL A 131 9.49 -11.25 -5.89
C VAL A 131 8.94 -10.84 -4.52
N ILE A 132 9.80 -10.41 -3.60
CA ILE A 132 9.37 -9.92 -2.27
C ILE A 132 8.43 -8.73 -2.42
N TRP A 133 8.74 -7.80 -3.32
CA TRP A 133 7.88 -6.65 -3.61
C TRP A 133 6.49 -7.06 -4.11
N ILE A 134 6.42 -8.03 -5.03
CA ILE A 134 5.17 -8.55 -5.58
C ILE A 134 4.33 -9.22 -4.49
N LEU A 135 4.94 -10.09 -3.66
CA LEU A 135 4.27 -10.75 -2.55
C LEU A 135 3.66 -9.75 -1.57
N PHE A 136 4.41 -8.70 -1.25
CA PHE A 136 3.93 -7.62 -0.40
C PHE A 136 2.73 -6.89 -1.03
N LYS A 137 2.75 -6.62 -2.34
CA LYS A 137 1.63 -5.98 -3.05
C LYS A 137 0.38 -6.86 -3.13
N ILE A 138 0.56 -8.17 -3.26
CA ILE A 138 -0.54 -9.14 -3.18
C ILE A 138 -1.15 -9.13 -1.77
N TYR A 139 -0.31 -9.15 -0.73
CA TYR A 139 -0.78 -9.06 0.66
C TYR A 139 -1.58 -7.77 0.92
N GLU A 140 -1.08 -6.61 0.50
CA GLU A 140 -1.81 -5.33 0.59
C GLU A 140 -3.17 -5.42 -0.12
N SER A 141 -3.20 -6.00 -1.33
CA SER A 141 -4.43 -6.17 -2.10
C SER A 141 -5.44 -7.08 -1.39
N LEU A 142 -4.99 -8.16 -0.75
CA LEU A 142 -5.84 -9.05 0.04
C LEU A 142 -6.43 -8.34 1.26
N VAL A 143 -5.64 -7.53 1.97
CA VAL A 143 -6.11 -6.75 3.12
C VAL A 143 -7.19 -5.74 2.69
N VAL A 144 -6.96 -5.02 1.59
CA VAL A 144 -7.93 -4.06 1.06
C VAL A 144 -9.19 -4.77 0.56
N TYR A 145 -9.05 -5.94 -0.04
CA TYR A 145 -10.18 -6.76 -0.46
C TYR A 145 -11.04 -7.24 0.72
N ALA A 146 -10.41 -7.71 1.80
CA ALA A 146 -11.12 -8.08 3.02
C ALA A 146 -11.86 -6.89 3.64
N PHE A 147 -11.26 -5.69 3.62
CA PHE A 147 -11.92 -4.46 4.05
C PHE A 147 -13.17 -4.14 3.21
N ILE A 148 -13.07 -4.24 1.88
CA ILE A 148 -14.22 -4.01 0.98
C ILE A 148 -15.35 -5.01 1.26
N GLN A 149 -15.03 -6.29 1.47
CA GLN A 149 -16.02 -7.29 1.83
C GLN A 149 -16.70 -6.97 3.16
N GLY A 150 -15.96 -6.54 4.18
CA GLY A 150 -16.52 -6.13 5.47
C GLY A 150 -17.49 -4.95 5.34
N VAL A 151 -17.13 -3.93 4.54
CA VAL A 151 -17.98 -2.76 4.30
C VAL A 151 -19.24 -3.11 3.49
N ASN A 152 -19.11 -3.95 2.45
CA ASN A 152 -20.25 -4.36 1.63
C ASN A 152 -21.16 -5.39 2.34
N GLY A 153 -20.59 -6.25 3.19
CA GLY A 153 -21.31 -7.26 3.97
C GLY A 153 -22.12 -6.66 5.12
N GLY A 154 -21.62 -5.61 5.77
CA GLY A 154 -22.34 -4.87 6.81
C GLY A 154 -23.60 -4.16 6.30
N ASN A 155 -23.70 -3.88 5.00
CA ASN A 155 -24.86 -3.23 4.40
C ASN A 155 -25.96 -4.22 3.94
N LYS A 156 -25.66 -5.52 3.93
CA LYS A 156 -26.60 -6.60 3.59
C LYS A 156 -26.93 -7.44 4.83
N GLY A 157 -27.61 -6.84 5.80
CA GLY A 157 -28.47 -7.56 6.77
C GLY A 157 -27.83 -8.66 7.63
N SER A 158 -26.52 -8.73 7.80
CA SER A 158 -25.93 -9.64 8.78
C SER A 158 -25.77 -8.91 10.10
N GLY A 159 -26.69 -9.18 11.02
CA GLY A 159 -26.65 -8.75 12.43
C GLY A 159 -25.49 -9.37 13.20
N VAL A 160 -24.26 -9.19 12.72
CA VAL A 160 -23.08 -9.35 13.55
C VAL A 160 -22.93 -8.03 14.31
N VAL A 161 -23.71 -7.94 15.39
CA VAL A 161 -23.48 -6.98 16.47
C VAL A 161 -22.06 -7.23 16.94
N TYR A 162 -21.12 -6.37 16.55
CA TYR A 162 -19.85 -6.31 17.22
C TYR A 162 -20.18 -6.05 18.70
N PRO A 163 -19.73 -6.91 19.63
CA PRO A 163 -19.92 -6.64 21.05
C PRO A 163 -19.22 -5.32 21.33
N ASN A 164 -20.02 -4.28 21.51
CA ASN A 164 -19.53 -3.00 21.93
C ASN A 164 -18.89 -3.24 23.31
N SER A 165 -17.57 -3.05 23.40
CA SER A 165 -16.83 -3.13 24.67
C SER A 165 -17.33 -2.13 25.73
N ASP A 166 -18.29 -1.28 25.39
CA ASP A 166 -19.03 -0.39 26.29
C ASP A 166 -20.21 -1.04 27.02
N THR A 167 -20.39 -2.38 27.00
CA THR A 167 -21.24 -3.04 28.00
C THR A 167 -20.56 -2.93 29.37
N ARG A 168 -20.76 -1.77 29.98
CA ARG A 168 -20.64 -1.52 31.41
C ARG A 168 -21.14 -2.75 32.13
N LEU A 169 -20.20 -3.40 32.81
CA LEU A 169 -20.40 -4.36 33.87
C LEU A 169 -21.71 -4.01 34.58
N LEU A 170 -22.69 -4.89 34.43
CA LEU A 170 -23.90 -4.92 35.24
C LEU A 170 -23.45 -4.84 36.70
N GLU A 171 -23.64 -3.67 37.29
CA GLU A 171 -23.48 -3.41 38.70
C GLU A 171 -24.44 -4.37 39.43
N PRO A 172 -23.95 -5.29 40.29
CA PRO A 172 -24.81 -6.21 40.99
C PRO A 172 -25.72 -5.41 41.93
N SER A 173 -27.02 -5.43 41.63
CA SER A 173 -28.06 -4.82 42.45
C SER A 173 -27.99 -5.35 43.88
N ASN A 174 -27.81 -4.42 44.82
CA ASN A 174 -27.72 -4.66 46.25
C ASN A 174 -29.00 -5.37 46.78
N PRO A 175 -28.91 -6.45 47.57
CA PRO A 175 -30.08 -7.08 48.17
C PRO A 175 -30.66 -6.22 49.28
N GLN A 176 -31.95 -5.88 49.16
CA GLN A 176 -32.71 -5.13 50.16
C GLN A 176 -33.06 -6.04 51.36
N PRO A 177 -32.91 -5.61 52.62
CA PRO A 177 -33.21 -6.44 53.78
C PRO A 177 -34.74 -6.56 54.00
N PRO A 178 -35.21 -7.67 54.59
CA PRO A 178 -36.63 -7.93 54.79
C PRO A 178 -37.24 -7.03 55.88
N PRO A 179 -38.54 -6.66 55.75
CA PRO A 179 -39.25 -5.86 56.73
C PRO A 179 -39.52 -6.65 58.02
N GLN A 180 -39.41 -5.95 59.16
CA GLN A 180 -39.68 -6.45 60.52
C GLN A 180 -41.17 -6.57 60.82
#